data_AF-A0A3A0D997-F1
#
_entry.id   AF-A0A3A0D997-F1
#
_cell.length_a   1.000
_cell.length_b   1.000
_cell.length_c   1.000
_cell.angle_alpha   90.00
_cell.angle_beta   90.00
_cell.angle_gamma   90.00
#
_symmetry.space_group_name_H-M   'P 1'
#
loop_
_entity.id
_entity.type
_entity.pdbx_description
1 polymer ?
#
loop_
_entity_poly.entity_id
_entity_poly.type
_entity_poly.pdbx_seq_one_letter_code
_entity_poly.pdbx_strand_id
1 'polypeptide(L)' 'MRIGDLSTSTAKLKMGTDALRNAWLDVQAEWDDPAARRYEEVFLDPLSPLCKSSMEALNRLAVVFAEAERALAE' A
#
# COMPACT_ATOMS: atom_id res chain seq x y z
N MET A 1 -22.80 -0.91 6.81
CA MET A 1 -21.41 -0.46 6.88
C MET A 1 -20.83 -1.06 8.16
N ARG A 2 -20.12 -2.20 8.07
CA ARG A 2 -19.37 -2.76 9.21
C ARG A 2 -18.29 -1.76 9.59
N ILE A 3 -17.96 -1.64 10.87
CA ILE A 3 -16.95 -0.72 11.37
C ILE A 3 -15.67 -0.90 10.54
N GLY A 4 -15.35 0.09 9.70
CA GLY A 4 -14.19 0.14 8.82
C GLY A 4 -13.99 -1.08 7.92
N ASP A 5 -14.37 -1.01 6.65
CA ASP A 5 -13.93 -2.00 5.64
C ASP A 5 -12.43 -1.81 5.33
N LEU A 6 -11.61 -2.29 6.27
CA LEU A 6 -10.15 -2.19 6.23
C LEU A 6 -9.57 -3.18 5.22
N SER A 7 -10.22 -4.32 4.98
CA SER A 7 -9.76 -5.30 3.99
C SER A 7 -9.86 -4.75 2.57
N THR A 8 -10.97 -4.11 2.20
CA THR A 8 -11.10 -3.44 0.90
C THR A 8 -10.11 -2.29 0.77
N SER A 9 -9.89 -1.52 1.84
CA SER A 9 -8.94 -0.40 1.82
C SER A 9 -7.49 -0.87 1.64
N THR A 10 -7.08 -1.92 2.34
CA THR A 10 -5.77 -2.56 2.16
C THR A 10 -5.61 -3.13 0.74
N ALA A 11 -6.65 -3.79 0.20
CA ALA A 11 -6.63 -4.32 -1.15
C ALA A 11 -6.43 -3.20 -2.19
N LYS A 12 -7.14 -2.07 -2.06
CA LYS A 12 -6.96 -0.92 -2.95
C LYS A 12 -5.55 -0.32 -2.86
N LEU A 13 -4.99 -0.19 -1.65
CA LEU A 13 -3.62 0.30 -1.46
C LEU A 13 -2.59 -0.62 -2.11
N LYS A 14 -2.77 -1.94 -1.96
CA LYS A 14 -1.92 -2.93 -2.64
C LYS A 14 -2.02 -2.80 -4.16
N MET A 15 -3.23 -2.76 -4.71
CA MET A 15 -3.46 -2.63 -6.15
C MET A 15 -2.83 -1.35 -6.71
N GLY A 16 -3.00 -0.21 -6.03
CA GLY A 16 -2.39 1.05 -6.44
C GLY A 16 -0.86 1.01 -6.40
N THR A 17 -0.28 0.39 -5.37
CA THR A 17 1.18 0.24 -5.26
C THR A 17 1.74 -0.66 -6.36
N ASP A 18 1.07 -1.77 -6.66
CA ASP A 18 1.47 -2.67 -7.75
C ASP A 18 1.33 -1.99 -9.12
N ALA A 19 0.26 -1.24 -9.34
CA ALA A 19 0.04 -0.48 -10.57
C ALA A 19 1.11 0.60 -10.78
N LEU A 20 1.48 1.34 -9.73
CA LEU A 20 2.56 2.34 -9.79
C LEU A 20 3.89 1.69 -10.17
N ARG A 21 4.24 0.57 -9.54
CA ARG A 21 5.48 -0.16 -9.85
C ARG A 21 5.51 -0.65 -11.29
N ASN A 22 4.41 -1.22 -11.78
CA ASN A 22 4.34 -1.70 -13.17
C ASN A 22 4.48 -0.53 -14.15
N ALA A 23 3.75 0.56 -13.93
CA ALA A 23 3.85 1.75 -14.77
C ALA A 23 5.27 2.34 -14.76
N TRP A 24 5.97 2.31 -13.63
CA TRP A 24 7.36 2.72 -13.55
C TRP A 24 8.28 1.81 -14.39
N LEU A 25 8.15 0.49 -14.25
CA LEU A 25 8.95 -0.48 -15.04
C LEU A 25 8.71 -0.31 -16.55
N ASP A 26 7.46 -0.08 -16.96
CA ASP A 26 7.11 0.14 -18.37
C ASP A 26 7.78 1.42 -18.91
N VAL A 27 7.74 2.50 -18.13
CA VAL A 27 8.35 3.78 -18.52
C VAL A 27 9.88 3.70 -18.50
N GLN A 28 10.46 2.98 -17.55
CA GLN A 28 11.91 2.85 -17.40
C GLN A 28 12.56 2.17 -18.61
N ALA A 29 11.81 1.37 -19.39
CA ALA A 29 12.27 0.80 -20.65
C ALA A 29 12.57 1.87 -21.73
N GLU A 30 11.89 3.02 -21.67
CA GLU A 30 12.06 4.15 -22.60
C GLU A 30 12.77 5.35 -21.97
N TRP A 31 12.74 5.46 -20.63
CA TRP A 31 13.30 6.56 -19.85
C TRP A 31 14.24 6.04 -18.74
N ASP A 32 15.53 5.85 -19.07
CA ASP A 32 16.61 5.49 -18.14
C ASP A 32 17.77 6.51 -18.19
N ASP A 33 17.42 7.79 -18.08
CA ASP A 33 18.41 8.86 -17.96
C ASP A 33 18.66 9.22 -16.47
N PRO A 34 19.63 10.09 -16.16
CA PRO A 34 19.88 10.51 -14.78
C PRO A 34 18.67 11.19 -14.10
N ALA A 35 17.75 11.78 -14.87
CA ALA A 35 16.54 12.38 -14.31
C ALA A 35 15.53 11.30 -13.89
N ALA A 36 15.38 10.23 -14.67
CA ALA A 36 14.57 9.06 -14.32
C ALA A 36 15.06 8.42 -13.02
N ARG A 37 16.36 8.18 -12.90
CA ARG A 37 16.96 7.59 -11.67
C ARG A 37 16.74 8.48 -10.46
N ARG A 38 16.92 9.79 -10.62
CA ARG A 38 16.64 10.75 -9.54
C ARG A 38 15.16 10.77 -9.16
N TYR A 39 14.25 10.61 -10.12
CA TYR A 39 12.83 10.53 -9.84
C TYR A 39 12.49 9.28 -9.01
N GLU A 40 13.05 8.13 -9.38
CA GLU A 40 12.92 6.89 -8.61
C GLU A 40 13.42 7.05 -7.17
N GLU A 41 14.67 7.50 -7.01
CA GLU A 41 15.31 7.68 -5.71
C GLU A 41 14.57 8.67 -4.79
N VAL A 42 14.06 9.77 -5.35
CA VAL A 42 13.44 10.85 -4.56
C VAL A 42 11.99 10.54 -4.22
N PHE A 43 11.25 9.91 -5.13
CA PHE A 43 9.80 9.77 -4.99
C PHE A 43 9.35 8.32 -4.80
N LEU A 44 9.87 7.37 -5.58
CA LEU A 44 9.35 6.00 -5.60
C LEU A 44 9.97 5.13 -4.51
N ASP A 45 11.29 5.21 -4.31
CA ASP A 45 12.00 4.45 -3.30
C ASP A 45 11.48 4.70 -1.87
N PRO A 46 11.21 5.96 -1.45
CA PRO A 46 10.64 6.22 -0.13
C PRO A 46 9.19 5.76 0.01
N LEU A 47 8.42 5.72 -1.09
CA LEU A 47 7.01 5.34 -1.10
C LEU A 47 6.82 3.85 -0.80
N SER A 48 7.69 2.99 -1.32
CA SER A 48 7.60 1.54 -1.17
C SER A 48 7.52 1.05 0.30
N PRO A 49 8.45 1.43 1.20
CA PRO A 49 8.36 1.06 2.61
C PRO A 49 7.15 1.72 3.31
N LEU A 50 6.77 2.96 2.96
CA LEU A 50 5.61 3.64 3.54
C LEU A 50 4.29 2.92 3.23
N CYS A 51 4.07 2.54 1.97
CA CYS A 51 2.92 1.76 1.55
C CYS A 51 2.89 0.40 2.27
N LYS A 52 4.03 -0.27 2.39
CA LYS A 52 4.13 -1.55 3.10
C LYS A 52 3.76 -1.40 4.59
N SER A 53 4.35 -0.44 5.29
CA SER A 53 4.05 -0.20 6.70
C SER A 53 2.58 0.17 6.93
N SER A 54 1.98 0.92 6.00
CA SER A 54 0.56 1.28 6.05
C SER A 54 -0.34 0.05 5.91
N MET A 55 -0.07 -0.83 4.93
CA MET A 55 -0.82 -2.08 4.77
C MET A 55 -0.71 -2.98 6.00
N GLU A 56 0.49 -3.09 6.60
CA GLU A 56 0.68 -3.85 7.83
C GLU A 56 -0.11 -3.26 9.01
N ALA A 57 -0.13 -1.94 9.16
CA ALA A 57 -0.90 -1.27 10.19
C ALA A 57 -2.40 -1.49 10.03
N LEU A 58 -2.92 -1.42 8.79
CA LEU A 58 -4.32 -1.70 8.48
C LEU A 58 -4.69 -3.15 8.79
N ASN A 59 -3.81 -4.11 8.46
CA ASN A 59 -4.03 -5.53 8.78
C ASN A 59 -4.06 -5.77 10.30
N ARG A 60 -3.14 -5.15 11.06
CA ARG A 60 -3.16 -5.22 12.53
C ARG A 60 -4.45 -4.64 13.11
N LEU A 61 -4.90 -3.50 12.59
CA LEU A 61 -6.14 -2.87 13.03
C LEU A 61 -7.37 -3.75 12.74
N ALA A 62 -7.40 -4.40 11.58
CA ALA A 62 -8.48 -5.33 11.22
C ALA A 62 -8.57 -6.52 12.19
N VAL A 63 -7.42 -7.05 12.65
CA VAL A 63 -7.40 -8.12 13.66
C VAL A 63 -7.97 -7.63 14.99
N VAL A 64 -7.51 -6.47 15.49
CA VAL A 64 -8.00 -5.90 16.75
C VAL A 64 -9.51 -5.62 16.71
N PHE A 65 -10.02 -5.11 15.59
CA PHE A 65 -11.46 -4.90 15.42
C PHE A 65 -12.24 -6.21 15.42
N ALA A 66 -11.76 -7.26 14.75
CA ALA A 66 -12.41 -8.56 14.77
C ALA A 66 -12.42 -9.20 16.17
N GLU A 67 -11.37 -9.01 16.97
CA GLU A 67 -11.32 -9.44 18.37
C GLU A 67 -12.32 -8.67 19.24
N ALA A 68 -12.38 -7.35 19.10
CA ALA A 68 -13.34 -6.52 19.82
C ALA A 68 -14.80 -6.84 19.45
N GLU A 69 -15.10 -7.07 18.16
CA GLU A 69 -16.43 -7.49 17.71
C GLU A 69 -16.85 -8.83 18.34
N ARG A 70 -15.91 -9.78 18.48
CA ARG A 70 -16.18 -11.06 19.16
C ARG A 70 -16.45 -10.89 20.65
N ALA A 71 -15.63 -10.09 21.34
CA ALA A 71 -15.78 -9.84 22.77
C ALA A 71 -17.09 -9.13 23.14
N LEU A 72 -17.65 -8.31 22.24
CA LEU A 72 -18.94 -7.64 22.42
C LEU A 72 -20.15 -8.54 22.10
N ALA A 73 -19.94 -9.67 21.42
CA ALA A 73 -21.00 -10.61 21.07
C ALA A 73 -21.21 -11.71 22.13
N GLU A 74 -20.30 -11.82 23.11
CA GLU A 74 -20.39 -12.66 24.32
C GLU A 74 -21.07 -11.91 25.47
#